data_AF-A0A7R9JV71-F1
#
_entry.id   AF-A0A7R9JV71-F1
#
_cell.length_a   1.000
_cell.length_b   1.000
_cell.length_c   1.000
_cell.angle_alpha   90.00
_cell.angle_beta   90.00
_cell.angle_gamma   90.00
#
_symmetry.space_group_name_H-M   'P 1'
#
loop_
_entity.id
_entity.type
_entity.pdbx_description
1 polymer ?
#
loop_
_entity_poly.entity_id
_entity_poly.type
_entity_poly.pdbx_seq_one_letter_code
_entity_poly.pdbx_strand_id
1 'polypeptide(L)'
;VSEKIPLTQMDDKYDRVLKYCEHEVERILKLFKKQKDEPPLPRNFPPIAGRIKWARSLHSHLDELVKSATSHPVLKTLPTTAELLRRYNIVGNALIAYEAEMKDAWMNQNVWLVDECLSRKLLLICEESGRLKVNLDDRIRLLIREADCLAKMGLPIPVVTRTLLAKRDYFTVVSDSLQILLNQFLGTVRRVKLEVRPLFLPQLVRLSAMLSPGLNSITWTNREWKNFCHNTTEAIKDFDVLVTRCERLLVFRQEELALILKMNRTRFGG
;
A
#
# COMPACT_ATOMS: atom_id res chain seq x y z
N VAL A 1 54.48 0.67 -33.20
CA VAL A 1 55.44 0.76 -32.07
C VAL A 1 54.62 0.80 -30.81
N SER A 2 54.64 -0.29 -30.02
CA SER A 2 53.90 -0.37 -28.76
C SER A 2 54.59 0.55 -27.77
N GLU A 3 53.98 1.68 -27.43
CA GLU A 3 54.43 2.51 -26.32
C GLU A 3 54.32 1.68 -25.04
N LYS A 4 55.48 1.16 -24.60
CA LYS A 4 55.61 0.45 -23.33
C LYS A 4 55.37 1.46 -22.23
N ILE A 5 54.14 1.49 -21.71
CA ILE A 5 53.81 2.22 -20.49
C ILE A 5 54.80 1.74 -19.41
N PRO A 6 55.55 2.64 -18.75
CA PRO A 6 56.47 2.26 -17.70
C PRO A 6 55.72 1.50 -16.59
N LEU A 7 56.23 0.34 -16.16
CA LEU A 7 55.59 -0.53 -15.15
C LEU A 7 55.24 0.24 -13.86
N THR A 8 56.06 1.21 -13.47
CA THR A 8 55.82 2.13 -12.34
C THR A 8 54.53 2.95 -12.47
N GLN A 9 54.14 3.37 -13.68
CA GLN A 9 52.88 4.09 -13.89
C GLN A 9 51.65 3.18 -13.78
N MET A 10 51.83 1.87 -13.92
CA MET A 10 50.74 0.89 -13.76
C MET A 10 50.56 0.53 -12.28
N ASP A 11 51.65 0.39 -11.52
CA ASP A 11 51.61 0.16 -10.07
C ASP A 11 50.89 1.29 -9.32
N ASP A 12 51.18 2.56 -9.68
CA ASP A 12 50.49 3.73 -9.12
C ASP A 12 48.97 3.74 -9.41
N LYS A 13 48.58 3.26 -10.61
CA LYS A 13 47.16 3.14 -10.99
C LYS A 13 46.48 2.02 -10.20
N TYR A 14 47.16 0.89 -9.99
CA TYR A 14 46.65 -0.22 -9.20
C TYR A 14 46.45 0.17 -7.73
N ASP A 15 47.42 0.88 -7.14
CA ASP A 15 47.29 1.43 -5.78
C ASP A 15 46.12 2.42 -5.67
N ARG A 16 45.92 3.28 -6.67
CA ARG A 16 44.78 4.21 -6.71
C ARG A 16 43.43 3.50 -6.77
N VAL A 17 43.32 2.41 -7.54
CA VAL A 17 42.10 1.59 -7.62
C VAL A 17 41.81 0.90 -6.28
N LEU A 18 42.84 0.34 -5.62
CA LEU A 18 42.66 -0.29 -4.31
C LEU A 18 42.26 0.71 -3.24
N LYS A 19 42.90 1.88 -3.21
CA LYS A 19 42.50 2.99 -2.33
C LYS A 19 41.05 3.38 -2.57
N TYR A 20 40.61 3.50 -3.82
CA TYR A 20 39.19 3.76 -4.12
C TYR A 20 38.27 2.69 -3.54
N CYS A 21 38.62 1.40 -3.72
CA CYS A 21 37.83 0.29 -3.18
C CYS A 21 37.76 0.33 -1.64
N GLU A 22 38.88 0.60 -0.96
CA GLU A 22 38.91 0.73 0.50
C GLU A 22 38.02 1.88 0.99
N HIS A 23 38.12 3.06 0.36
CA HIS A 23 37.29 4.21 0.70
C HIS A 23 35.81 3.91 0.49
N GLU A 24 35.48 3.16 -0.57
CA GLU A 24 34.11 2.80 -0.89
C GLU A 24 33.53 1.81 0.14
N VAL A 25 34.30 0.81 0.58
CA VAL A 25 33.91 -0.09 1.69
C VAL A 25 33.66 0.71 2.97
N GLU A 26 34.54 1.65 3.31
CA GLU A 26 34.38 2.50 4.50
C GLU A 26 33.15 3.42 4.39
N ARG A 27 32.90 3.99 3.20
CA ARG A 27 31.72 4.80 2.91
C ARG A 27 30.45 4.00 3.13
N ILE A 28 30.38 2.77 2.64
CA ILE A 28 29.22 1.89 2.80
C ILE A 28 29.02 1.51 4.26
N LEU A 29 30.08 1.22 5.01
CA LEU A 29 29.98 0.96 6.45
C LEU A 29 29.44 2.18 7.21
N LYS A 30 29.94 3.38 6.91
CA LYS A 30 29.43 4.63 7.51
C LYS A 30 27.97 4.87 7.16
N LEU A 31 27.59 4.65 5.90
CA LEU A 31 26.21 4.75 5.43
C LEU A 31 25.30 3.76 6.17
N PHE A 32 25.72 2.49 6.26
CA PHE A 32 24.99 1.44 6.94
C PHE A 32 24.75 1.80 8.42
N LYS A 33 25.80 2.19 9.15
CA LYS A 33 25.69 2.57 10.57
C LYS A 33 24.76 3.77 10.79
N LYS A 34 24.80 4.75 9.88
CA LYS A 34 23.98 5.97 9.99
C LYS A 34 22.51 5.74 9.68
N GLN A 35 22.20 4.84 8.75
CA GLN A 35 20.87 4.68 8.18
C GLN A 35 20.20 3.33 8.48
N LYS A 36 20.84 2.43 9.24
CA LYS A 36 20.26 1.11 9.55
C LYS A 36 18.87 1.18 10.19
N ASP A 37 18.60 2.23 10.95
CA ASP A 37 17.35 2.42 11.68
C ASP A 37 16.29 3.12 10.83
N GLU A 38 16.67 3.93 9.84
CA GLU A 38 15.77 4.54 8.87
C GLU A 38 16.44 4.61 7.48
N PRO A 39 16.43 3.49 6.73
CA PRO A 39 17.04 3.49 5.42
C PRO A 39 16.24 4.35 4.43
N PRO A 40 16.89 4.95 3.43
CA PRO A 40 16.21 5.69 2.37
C PRO A 40 15.44 4.69 1.49
N LEU A 41 14.14 4.56 1.76
CA LEU A 41 13.26 3.65 1.02
C LEU A 41 12.48 4.41 -0.06
N PRO A 42 12.23 3.78 -1.23
CA PRO A 42 11.29 4.31 -2.20
C PRO A 42 9.91 4.55 -1.58
N ARG A 43 9.17 5.54 -2.10
CA ARG A 43 7.82 5.84 -1.62
C ARG A 43 6.93 4.60 -1.68
N ASN A 44 6.16 4.38 -0.63
CA ASN A 44 5.25 3.26 -0.47
C ASN A 44 5.93 1.88 -0.37
N PHE A 45 7.25 1.79 -0.23
CA PHE A 45 7.89 0.51 0.02
C PHE A 45 7.62 0.05 1.46
N PRO A 46 7.30 -1.23 1.69
CA PRO A 46 7.07 -1.70 3.06
C PRO A 46 8.35 -1.65 3.92
N PRO A 47 8.24 -1.42 5.24
CA PRO A 47 9.37 -1.10 6.09
C PRO A 47 10.37 -2.24 6.22
N ILE A 48 9.93 -3.48 6.52
CA ILE A 48 10.85 -4.59 6.76
C ILE A 48 11.44 -5.10 5.44
N ALA A 49 10.58 -5.31 4.44
CA ALA A 49 11.03 -5.67 3.10
C ALA A 49 11.97 -4.63 2.50
N GLY A 50 11.75 -3.35 2.78
CA GLY A 50 12.61 -2.25 2.35
C GLY A 50 13.98 -2.27 3.00
N ARG A 51 14.04 -2.45 4.32
CA ARG A 51 15.30 -2.60 5.08
C ARG A 51 16.15 -3.73 4.52
N ILE A 52 15.55 -4.91 4.30
CA ILE A 52 16.22 -6.07 3.72
C ILE A 52 16.72 -5.76 2.31
N LYS A 53 15.86 -5.18 1.45
CA LYS A 53 16.24 -4.84 0.08
C LYS A 53 17.38 -3.83 0.03
N TRP A 54 17.38 -2.84 0.92
CA TRP A 54 18.45 -1.87 1.05
C TRP A 54 19.76 -2.51 1.50
N ALA A 55 19.73 -3.35 2.54
CA ALA A 55 20.91 -4.09 3.01
C ALA A 55 21.50 -4.98 1.90
N ARG A 56 20.65 -5.71 1.16
CA ARG A 56 21.07 -6.50 -0.02
C ARG A 56 21.67 -5.64 -1.12
N SER A 57 21.13 -4.45 -1.36
CA SER A 57 21.69 -3.52 -2.35
C SER A 57 23.10 -3.07 -1.97
N LEU A 58 23.35 -2.79 -0.68
CA LEU A 58 24.69 -2.44 -0.20
C LEU A 58 25.65 -3.63 -0.33
N HIS A 59 25.18 -4.83 0.02
CA HIS A 59 25.96 -6.05 -0.09
C HIS A 59 26.32 -6.38 -1.55
N SER A 60 25.36 -6.32 -2.47
CA SER A 60 25.61 -6.55 -3.90
C SER A 60 26.61 -5.54 -4.49
N HIS A 61 26.54 -4.27 -4.07
CA HIS A 61 27.49 -3.25 -4.50
C HIS A 61 28.90 -3.51 -3.97
N LEU A 62 29.04 -3.93 -2.70
CA LEU A 62 30.31 -4.40 -2.13
C LEU A 62 30.86 -5.61 -2.87
N ASP A 63 30.01 -6.59 -3.17
CA ASP A 63 30.36 -7.80 -3.91
C ASP A 63 30.91 -7.46 -5.30
N GLU A 64 30.24 -6.59 -6.03
CA GLU A 64 30.65 -6.18 -7.38
C GLU A 64 32.00 -5.44 -7.35
N LEU A 65 32.17 -4.53 -6.39
CA LEU A 65 33.43 -3.80 -6.17
C LEU A 65 34.60 -4.76 -5.92
N VAL A 66 34.43 -5.70 -4.99
CA VAL A 66 35.49 -6.66 -4.62
C VAL A 66 35.74 -7.67 -5.73
N LYS A 67 34.68 -8.15 -6.42
CA LYS A 67 34.83 -9.03 -7.60
C LYS A 67 35.61 -8.33 -8.70
N SER A 68 35.34 -7.06 -8.98
CA SER A 68 36.08 -6.27 -9.96
C SER A 68 37.57 -6.15 -9.59
N ALA A 69 37.88 -5.83 -8.34
CA ALA A 69 39.26 -5.73 -7.86
C ALA A 69 40.00 -7.08 -7.88
N THR A 70 39.34 -8.17 -7.52
CA THR A 70 39.97 -9.52 -7.42
C THR A 70 40.03 -10.28 -8.75
N SER A 71 39.25 -9.88 -9.75
CA SER A 71 39.30 -10.46 -11.10
C SER A 71 40.56 -10.05 -11.86
N HIS A 72 41.21 -8.94 -11.48
CA HIS A 72 42.43 -8.49 -12.13
C HIS A 72 43.66 -9.26 -11.59
N PRO A 73 44.47 -9.89 -12.46
CA PRO A 73 45.54 -10.82 -12.05
C PRO A 73 46.61 -10.16 -11.16
N VAL A 74 46.95 -8.89 -11.41
CA VAL A 74 47.94 -8.13 -10.63
C VAL A 74 47.37 -7.66 -9.29
N LEU A 75 46.09 -7.27 -9.24
CA LEU A 75 45.47 -6.73 -8.02
C LEU A 75 45.23 -7.84 -7.00
N LYS A 76 44.92 -9.05 -7.47
CA LYS A 76 44.69 -10.21 -6.62
C LYS A 76 45.92 -10.60 -5.77
N THR A 77 47.12 -10.38 -6.29
CA THR A 77 48.38 -10.79 -5.63
C THR A 77 48.91 -9.78 -4.63
N LEU A 78 48.35 -8.57 -4.57
CA LEU A 78 48.85 -7.51 -3.70
C LEU A 78 48.40 -7.71 -2.24
N PRO A 79 49.27 -7.44 -1.25
CA PRO A 79 48.93 -7.55 0.16
C PRO A 79 47.81 -6.59 0.58
N THR A 80 47.73 -5.40 -0.04
CA THR A 80 46.66 -4.42 0.17
C THR A 80 45.28 -5.00 -0.16
N THR A 81 45.20 -5.90 -1.15
CA THR A 81 43.94 -6.57 -1.51
C THR A 81 43.49 -7.58 -0.44
N ALA A 82 44.43 -8.19 0.30
CA ALA A 82 44.07 -9.05 1.43
C ALA A 82 43.41 -8.25 2.57
N GLU A 83 43.90 -7.04 2.86
CA GLU A 83 43.27 -6.17 3.86
C GLU A 83 41.90 -5.64 3.37
N LEU A 84 41.77 -5.30 2.09
CA LEU A 84 40.48 -4.97 1.48
C LEU A 84 39.46 -6.10 1.67
N LEU A 85 39.86 -7.35 1.38
CA LEU A 85 39.01 -8.54 1.56
C LEU A 85 38.62 -8.75 3.02
N ARG A 86 39.55 -8.53 3.96
CA ARG A 86 39.27 -8.62 5.39
C ARG A 86 38.21 -7.61 5.83
N ARG A 87 38.32 -6.35 5.39
CA ARG A 87 37.32 -5.31 5.68
C ARG A 87 35.99 -5.59 5.02
N TYR A 88 36.00 -6.00 3.76
CA TYR A 88 34.80 -6.44 3.05
C TYR A 88 34.08 -7.55 3.83
N ASN A 89 34.78 -8.59 4.29
CA ASN A 89 34.16 -9.68 5.05
C ASN A 89 33.51 -9.19 6.35
N ILE A 90 34.14 -8.25 7.07
CA ILE A 90 33.56 -7.66 8.28
C ILE A 90 32.25 -6.93 7.95
N VAL A 91 32.25 -6.09 6.92
CA VAL A 91 31.07 -5.30 6.53
C VAL A 91 29.98 -6.20 5.94
N GLY A 92 30.36 -7.14 5.07
CA GLY A 92 29.45 -8.12 4.46
C GLY A 92 28.76 -8.99 5.50
N ASN A 93 29.51 -9.51 6.48
CA ASN A 93 28.94 -10.28 7.59
C ASN A 93 27.97 -9.43 8.43
N ALA A 94 28.27 -8.14 8.66
CA ALA A 94 27.36 -7.25 9.37
C ALA A 94 26.04 -7.02 8.60
N LEU A 95 26.09 -6.90 7.27
CA LEU A 95 24.90 -6.75 6.42
C LEU A 95 24.07 -8.04 6.39
N ILE A 96 24.72 -9.21 6.31
CA ILE A 96 24.05 -10.52 6.37
C ILE A 96 23.40 -10.73 7.73
N ALA A 97 24.09 -10.41 8.82
CA ALA A 97 23.55 -10.50 10.18
C ALA A 97 22.32 -9.60 10.36
N TYR A 98 22.36 -8.37 9.83
CA TYR A 98 21.22 -7.47 9.84
C TYR A 98 20.03 -8.01 9.02
N GLU A 99 20.28 -8.58 7.84
CA GLU A 99 19.21 -9.24 7.07
C GLU A 99 18.57 -10.39 7.86
N ALA A 100 19.39 -11.22 8.53
CA ALA A 100 18.90 -12.32 9.36
C ALA A 100 18.04 -11.81 10.53
N GLU A 101 18.49 -10.77 11.24
CA GLU A 101 17.74 -10.14 12.33
C GLU A 101 16.38 -9.60 11.84
N MET A 102 16.36 -8.89 10.71
CA MET A 102 15.11 -8.35 10.14
C MET A 102 14.17 -9.47 9.69
N LYS A 103 14.72 -10.55 9.13
CA LYS A 103 13.95 -11.74 8.75
C LYS A 103 13.36 -12.43 9.97
N ASP A 104 14.11 -12.60 11.05
CA ASP A 104 13.63 -13.25 12.27
C ASP A 104 12.56 -12.38 12.97
N ALA A 105 12.77 -11.07 13.00
CA ALA A 105 11.76 -10.11 13.46
C ALA A 105 10.46 -10.23 12.66
N TRP A 106 10.54 -10.40 11.33
CA TRP A 106 9.38 -10.63 10.48
C TRP A 106 8.69 -11.97 10.75
N MET A 107 9.47 -13.05 10.85
CA MET A 107 8.95 -14.39 11.08
C MET A 107 8.23 -14.51 12.43
N ASN A 108 8.69 -13.77 13.42
CA ASN A 108 8.12 -13.71 14.77
C ASN A 108 7.03 -12.64 14.92
N GLN A 109 6.66 -11.92 13.86
CA GLN A 109 5.57 -10.95 13.97
C GLN A 109 4.26 -11.64 14.35
N ASN A 110 3.54 -10.94 15.23
CA ASN A 110 2.32 -11.39 15.91
C ASN A 110 1.24 -11.88 14.94
N VAL A 111 1.19 -13.19 14.74
CA VAL A 111 0.15 -13.89 13.96
C VAL A 111 -1.26 -13.64 14.52
N TRP A 112 -1.38 -13.46 15.84
CA TRP A 112 -2.67 -13.22 16.51
C TRP A 112 -3.34 -11.89 16.10
N LEU A 113 -2.55 -10.88 15.72
CA LEU A 113 -3.08 -9.61 15.23
C LEU A 113 -3.88 -9.78 13.94
N VAL A 114 -3.54 -10.78 13.13
CA VAL A 114 -4.27 -11.10 11.91
C VAL A 114 -5.69 -11.54 12.25
N ASP A 115 -5.82 -12.46 13.20
CA ASP A 115 -7.12 -13.01 13.58
C ASP A 115 -8.02 -11.93 14.20
N GLU A 116 -7.45 -11.09 15.05
CA GLU A 116 -8.15 -9.93 15.61
C GLU A 116 -8.64 -8.99 14.49
N CYS A 117 -7.78 -8.66 13.52
CA CYS A 117 -8.14 -7.78 12.41
C CYS A 117 -9.22 -8.38 11.50
N LEU A 118 -9.17 -9.68 11.21
CA LEU A 118 -10.14 -10.36 10.36
C LEU A 118 -11.49 -10.58 11.05
N SER A 119 -11.48 -10.66 12.39
CA SER A 119 -12.68 -10.74 13.21
C SER A 119 -13.42 -9.41 13.36
N ARG A 120 -12.80 -8.29 12.93
CA ARG A 120 -13.48 -6.99 12.89
C ARG A 120 -14.58 -6.97 11.83
N LYS A 121 -15.55 -6.10 12.07
CA LYS A 121 -16.71 -5.86 11.20
C LYS A 121 -16.27 -5.16 9.92
N LEU A 122 -17.02 -5.34 8.83
CA LEU A 122 -16.66 -4.80 7.51
C LEU A 122 -16.72 -3.27 7.45
N LEU A 123 -17.61 -2.65 8.21
CA LEU A 123 -17.85 -1.21 8.21
C LEU A 123 -17.52 -0.60 9.58
N LEU A 124 -17.08 0.65 9.57
CA LEU A 124 -16.81 1.47 10.75
C LEU A 124 -17.45 2.85 10.54
N ILE A 125 -18.03 3.41 11.60
CA ILE A 125 -18.39 4.83 11.65
C ILE A 125 -17.22 5.56 12.32
N CYS A 126 -16.59 6.48 11.60
CA CYS A 126 -15.52 7.29 12.15
C CYS A 126 -16.10 8.29 13.16
N GLU A 127 -15.68 8.22 14.42
CA GLU A 127 -16.22 9.04 15.52
C GLU A 127 -16.02 10.55 15.26
N GLU A 128 -14.87 10.94 14.69
CA GLU A 128 -14.54 12.34 14.43
C GLU A 128 -15.34 12.97 13.28
N SER A 129 -15.69 12.17 12.27
CA SER A 129 -16.31 12.68 11.03
C SER A 129 -17.76 12.23 10.83
N GLY A 130 -18.24 11.29 11.65
CA GLY A 130 -19.52 10.59 11.47
C GLY A 130 -19.62 9.81 10.15
N ARG A 131 -18.50 9.63 9.42
CA ARG A 131 -18.51 9.01 8.09
C ARG A 131 -18.36 7.51 8.17
N LEU A 132 -19.16 6.82 7.36
CA LEU A 132 -19.09 5.38 7.16
C LEU A 132 -17.88 5.04 6.26
N LYS A 133 -17.00 4.15 6.73
CA LYS A 133 -15.79 3.71 6.02
C LYS A 133 -15.66 2.19 6.06
N VAL A 134 -15.02 1.61 5.05
CA VAL A 134 -14.59 0.21 5.06
C VAL A 134 -13.51 -0.01 6.13
N ASN A 135 -13.75 -0.96 7.02
CA ASN A 135 -12.92 -1.27 8.17
C ASN A 135 -11.92 -2.39 7.86
N LEU A 136 -11.06 -2.16 6.87
CA LEU A 136 -9.90 -3.00 6.64
C LEU A 136 -8.69 -2.33 7.29
N ASP A 137 -8.08 -3.03 8.25
CA ASP A 137 -6.92 -2.54 8.98
C ASP A 137 -5.71 -2.37 8.05
N ASP A 138 -5.00 -1.24 8.15
CA ASP A 138 -3.80 -0.96 7.37
C ASP A 138 -2.69 -1.99 7.61
N ARG A 139 -2.66 -2.62 8.80
CA ARG A 139 -1.72 -3.69 9.14
C ARG A 139 -1.87 -4.89 8.22
N ILE A 140 -3.10 -5.27 7.83
CA ILE A 140 -3.32 -6.38 6.89
C ILE A 140 -2.81 -6.02 5.48
N ARG A 141 -3.09 -4.79 5.03
CA ARG A 141 -2.56 -4.30 3.75
C ARG A 141 -1.04 -4.29 3.74
N LEU A 142 -0.42 -3.81 4.81
CA LEU A 142 1.02 -3.78 4.97
C LEU A 142 1.61 -5.19 4.94
N LEU A 143 1.02 -6.10 5.73
CA LEU A 143 1.42 -7.49 5.86
C LEU A 143 1.42 -8.22 4.51
N ILE A 144 0.36 -8.05 3.70
CA ILE A 144 0.28 -8.63 2.35
C ILE A 144 1.35 -8.05 1.43
N ARG A 145 1.63 -6.74 1.50
CA ARG A 145 2.66 -6.09 0.67
C ARG A 145 4.06 -6.51 1.05
N GLU A 146 4.34 -6.66 2.34
CA GLU A 146 5.61 -7.20 2.84
C GLU A 146 5.81 -8.63 2.37
N ALA A 147 4.79 -9.48 2.51
CA ALA A 147 4.83 -10.85 2.05
C ALA A 147 5.14 -10.96 0.55
N ASP A 148 4.48 -10.16 -0.29
CA ASP A 148 4.72 -10.12 -1.73
C ASP A 148 6.17 -9.72 -2.06
N CYS A 149 6.70 -8.70 -1.38
CA CYS A 149 8.09 -8.27 -1.58
C CYS A 149 9.09 -9.33 -1.14
N LEU A 150 8.88 -9.95 0.02
CA LEU A 150 9.75 -10.99 0.57
C LEU A 150 9.71 -12.27 -0.27
N ALA A 151 8.54 -12.63 -0.82
CA ALA A 151 8.38 -13.74 -1.75
C ALA A 151 9.24 -13.54 -3.00
N LYS A 152 9.16 -12.34 -3.60
CA LYS A 152 9.96 -11.95 -4.77
C LYS A 152 11.45 -11.93 -4.48
N MET A 153 11.83 -11.71 -3.22
CA MET A 153 13.20 -11.76 -2.73
C MET A 153 13.68 -13.18 -2.39
N GLY A 154 12.85 -14.21 -2.60
CA GLY A 154 13.21 -15.61 -2.32
C GLY A 154 13.29 -15.95 -0.83
N LEU A 155 12.71 -15.13 0.04
CA LEU A 155 12.73 -15.35 1.48
C LEU A 155 11.55 -16.24 1.93
N PRO A 156 11.73 -17.06 2.97
CA PRO A 156 10.64 -17.83 3.54
C PRO A 156 9.61 -16.89 4.19
N ILE A 157 8.34 -17.26 4.06
CA ILE A 157 7.20 -16.50 4.59
C ILE A 157 6.41 -17.40 5.54
N PRO A 158 5.97 -16.88 6.71
CA PRO A 158 5.11 -17.62 7.63
C PRO A 158 3.84 -18.14 6.93
N VAL A 159 3.36 -19.33 7.32
CA VAL A 159 2.22 -20.00 6.67
C VAL A 159 0.98 -19.11 6.69
N VAL A 160 0.68 -18.45 7.81
CA VAL A 160 -0.49 -17.56 7.93
C VAL A 160 -0.39 -16.39 6.94
N THR A 161 0.77 -15.75 6.86
CA THR A 161 0.99 -14.65 5.91
C THR A 161 0.90 -15.12 4.45
N ARG A 162 1.35 -16.34 4.16
CA ARG A 162 1.22 -16.95 2.83
C ARG A 162 -0.25 -17.16 2.44
N THR A 163 -1.10 -17.61 3.37
CA THR A 163 -2.53 -17.77 3.08
C THR A 163 -3.24 -16.43 2.86
N LEU A 164 -2.84 -15.38 3.59
CA LEU A 164 -3.31 -14.01 3.35
C LEU A 164 -2.91 -13.49 1.98
N LEU A 165 -1.64 -13.69 1.59
CA LEU A 165 -1.14 -13.29 0.28
C LEU A 165 -1.92 -13.97 -0.85
N ALA A 166 -2.23 -15.26 -0.73
CA ALA A 166 -3.07 -15.99 -1.68
C ALA A 166 -4.51 -15.43 -1.75
N LYS A 167 -5.01 -14.84 -0.66
CA LYS A 167 -6.32 -14.18 -0.58
C LYS A 167 -6.27 -12.67 -0.84
N ARG A 168 -5.16 -12.11 -1.34
CA ARG A 168 -5.04 -10.67 -1.62
C ARG A 168 -6.21 -10.17 -2.47
N ASP A 169 -6.48 -10.85 -3.57
CA ASP A 169 -7.49 -10.42 -4.53
C ASP A 169 -8.91 -10.46 -3.91
N TYR A 170 -9.15 -11.39 -2.98
CA TYR A 170 -10.38 -11.42 -2.19
C TYR A 170 -10.54 -10.14 -1.35
N PHE A 171 -9.50 -9.73 -0.60
CA PHE A 171 -9.57 -8.52 0.21
C PHE A 171 -9.76 -7.26 -0.64
N THR A 172 -9.10 -7.19 -1.80
CA THR A 172 -9.25 -6.09 -2.76
C THR A 172 -10.70 -6.03 -3.27
N VAL A 173 -11.24 -7.15 -3.77
CA VAL A 173 -12.61 -7.20 -4.30
C VAL A 173 -13.66 -6.84 -3.24
N VAL A 174 -13.53 -7.36 -2.02
CA VAL A 174 -14.45 -7.03 -0.91
C VAL A 174 -14.37 -5.54 -0.59
N SER A 175 -13.16 -4.99 -0.45
CA SER A 175 -12.96 -3.58 -0.10
C SER A 175 -13.50 -2.64 -1.17
N ASP A 176 -13.22 -2.93 -2.44
CA ASP A 176 -13.68 -2.12 -3.56
C ASP A 176 -15.21 -2.18 -3.70
N SER A 177 -15.79 -3.37 -3.54
CA SER A 177 -17.26 -3.56 -3.58
C SER A 177 -17.95 -2.75 -2.49
N LEU A 178 -17.43 -2.81 -1.25
CA LEU A 178 -17.96 -2.02 -0.14
C LEU A 178 -17.78 -0.53 -0.38
N GLN A 179 -16.62 -0.10 -0.90
CA GLN A 179 -16.38 1.31 -1.18
C GLN A 179 -17.32 1.86 -2.26
N ILE A 180 -17.58 1.08 -3.31
CA ILE A 180 -18.55 1.44 -4.36
C ILE A 180 -19.95 1.56 -3.75
N LEU A 181 -20.38 0.58 -2.95
CA LEU A 181 -21.68 0.60 -2.27
C LEU A 181 -21.83 1.83 -1.37
N LEU A 182 -20.80 2.16 -0.57
CA LEU A 182 -20.80 3.34 0.30
C LEU A 182 -20.88 4.63 -0.52
N ASN A 183 -20.15 4.73 -1.61
CA ASN A 183 -20.18 5.90 -2.50
C ASN A 183 -21.54 6.08 -3.15
N GLN A 184 -22.18 4.99 -3.59
CA GLN A 184 -23.55 5.01 -4.13
C GLN A 184 -24.55 5.45 -3.07
N PHE A 185 -24.52 4.84 -1.87
CA PHE A 185 -25.39 5.21 -0.77
C PHE A 185 -25.26 6.70 -0.41
N LEU A 186 -24.04 7.18 -0.16
CA LEU A 186 -23.79 8.58 0.18
C LEU A 186 -24.17 9.53 -0.96
N GLY A 187 -23.94 9.13 -2.22
CA GLY A 187 -24.33 9.88 -3.40
C GLY A 187 -25.85 10.07 -3.47
N THR A 188 -26.60 8.98 -3.39
CA THR A 188 -28.07 9.03 -3.47
C THR A 188 -28.68 9.77 -2.28
N VAL A 189 -28.17 9.57 -1.06
CA VAL A 189 -28.65 10.31 0.13
C VAL A 189 -28.39 11.82 0.01
N ARG A 190 -27.26 12.24 -0.56
CA ARG A 190 -26.94 13.66 -0.77
C ARG A 190 -27.77 14.33 -1.86
N ARG A 191 -28.25 13.56 -2.85
CA ARG A 191 -29.13 14.08 -3.91
C ARG A 191 -30.51 14.47 -3.41
N VAL A 192 -31.00 13.85 -2.34
CA VAL A 192 -32.31 14.15 -1.77
C VAL A 192 -32.36 15.59 -1.25
N LYS A 193 -33.09 16.46 -1.97
CA LYS A 193 -33.35 17.84 -1.55
C LYS A 193 -34.03 17.88 -0.19
N LEU A 194 -33.68 18.89 0.63
CA LEU A 194 -34.20 19.04 1.99
C LEU A 194 -35.73 19.11 2.05
N GLU A 195 -36.35 19.73 1.04
CA GLU A 195 -37.80 19.94 0.93
C GLU A 195 -38.60 18.63 0.84
N VAL A 196 -38.04 17.61 0.19
CA VAL A 196 -38.69 16.29 -0.01
C VAL A 196 -38.17 15.22 0.93
N ARG A 197 -37.17 15.54 1.74
CA ARG A 197 -36.55 14.60 2.69
C ARG A 197 -37.54 13.94 3.65
N PRO A 198 -38.58 14.62 4.19
CA PRO A 198 -39.58 13.97 5.04
C PRO A 198 -40.33 12.83 4.33
N LEU A 199 -40.59 12.96 3.03
CA LEU A 199 -41.28 11.93 2.24
C LEU A 199 -40.43 10.67 2.08
N PHE A 200 -39.11 10.82 2.02
CA PHE A 200 -38.17 9.72 1.87
C PHE A 200 -37.67 9.14 3.19
N LEU A 201 -38.03 9.73 4.33
CA LEU A 201 -37.50 9.34 5.64
C LEU A 201 -37.68 7.83 5.93
N PRO A 202 -38.84 7.19 5.68
CA PRO A 202 -38.99 5.75 5.91
C PRO A 202 -38.06 4.89 5.05
N GLN A 203 -37.85 5.30 3.79
CA GLN A 203 -36.95 4.61 2.86
C GLN A 203 -35.48 4.77 3.27
N LEU A 204 -35.09 5.98 3.71
CA LEU A 204 -33.75 6.25 4.22
C LEU A 204 -33.43 5.43 5.47
N VAL A 205 -34.40 5.32 6.40
CA VAL A 205 -34.26 4.46 7.59
C VAL A 205 -34.08 3.00 7.17
N ARG A 206 -34.89 2.50 6.22
CA ARG A 206 -34.76 1.14 5.69
C ARG A 206 -33.38 0.89 5.08
N LEU A 207 -32.88 1.80 4.24
CA LEU A 207 -31.55 1.67 3.63
C LEU A 207 -30.44 1.71 4.68
N SER A 208 -30.56 2.56 5.70
CA SER A 208 -29.59 2.58 6.80
C SER A 208 -29.59 1.28 7.60
N ALA A 209 -30.75 0.67 7.82
CA ALA A 209 -30.88 -0.64 8.47
C ALA A 209 -30.27 -1.76 7.62
N MET A 210 -30.31 -1.65 6.29
CA MET A 210 -29.63 -2.60 5.40
C MET A 210 -28.10 -2.54 5.51
N LEU A 211 -27.52 -1.45 6.03
CA LEU A 211 -26.07 -1.33 6.30
C LEU A 211 -25.68 -1.91 7.66
N SER A 212 -26.63 -2.07 8.59
CA SER A 212 -26.39 -2.58 9.95
C SER A 212 -25.70 -3.97 9.99
N PRO A 213 -25.99 -4.93 9.09
CA PRO A 213 -25.26 -6.20 9.06
C PRO A 213 -23.75 -6.02 8.83
N GLY A 214 -23.33 -5.07 7.98
CA GLY A 214 -21.92 -4.77 7.75
C GLY A 214 -21.23 -4.08 8.93
N LEU A 215 -22.00 -3.43 9.81
CA LEU A 215 -21.53 -2.80 11.03
C LEU A 215 -21.45 -3.77 12.22
N ASN A 216 -22.37 -4.74 12.30
CA ASN A 216 -22.59 -5.50 13.54
C ASN A 216 -22.35 -7.00 13.41
N SER A 217 -22.56 -7.59 12.23
CA SER A 217 -22.56 -9.06 12.05
C SER A 217 -21.40 -9.53 11.18
N ILE A 218 -21.30 -9.01 9.97
CA ILE A 218 -20.44 -9.55 8.91
C ILE A 218 -18.99 -9.15 9.17
N THR A 219 -18.11 -10.15 9.16
CA THR A 219 -16.66 -10.03 9.30
C THR A 219 -15.97 -10.35 7.97
N TRP A 220 -14.65 -10.16 7.90
CA TRP A 220 -13.85 -10.41 6.69
C TRP A 220 -13.77 -11.90 6.29
N THR A 221 -14.09 -12.82 7.19
CA THR A 221 -14.07 -14.27 6.96
C THR A 221 -15.39 -14.83 6.43
N ASN A 222 -16.50 -14.12 6.61
CA ASN A 222 -17.83 -14.58 6.24
C ASN A 222 -18.08 -14.41 4.72
N ARG A 223 -18.60 -15.44 4.05
CA ARG A 223 -18.93 -15.40 2.60
C ARG A 223 -20.20 -14.62 2.27
N GLU A 224 -21.01 -14.29 3.27
CA GLU A 224 -22.29 -13.57 3.12
C GLU A 224 -22.13 -12.12 2.66
N TRP A 225 -20.91 -11.56 2.69
CA TRP A 225 -20.65 -10.19 2.24
C TRP A 225 -21.13 -9.95 0.80
N LYS A 226 -21.09 -10.96 -0.07
CA LYS A 226 -21.55 -10.84 -1.46
C LYS A 226 -23.05 -10.57 -1.55
N ASN A 227 -23.84 -11.35 -0.81
CA ASN A 227 -25.30 -11.21 -0.77
C ASN A 227 -25.68 -9.89 -0.11
N PHE A 228 -24.99 -9.53 0.97
CA PHE A 228 -25.12 -8.23 1.61
C PHE A 228 -24.88 -7.08 0.63
N CYS A 229 -23.75 -7.09 -0.08
CA CYS A 229 -23.42 -6.05 -1.06
C CYS A 229 -24.46 -6.00 -2.19
N HIS A 230 -24.82 -7.15 -2.75
CA HIS A 230 -25.80 -7.23 -3.83
C HIS A 230 -27.17 -6.68 -3.41
N ASN A 231 -27.74 -7.18 -2.32
CA ASN A 231 -29.07 -6.78 -1.85
C ASN A 231 -29.12 -5.29 -1.51
N THR A 232 -28.06 -4.78 -0.85
CA THR A 232 -27.98 -3.38 -0.48
C THR A 232 -27.80 -2.48 -1.70
N THR A 233 -26.97 -2.86 -2.66
CA THR A 233 -26.80 -2.13 -3.92
C THR A 233 -28.08 -2.08 -4.73
N GLU A 234 -28.84 -3.18 -4.83
CA GLU A 234 -30.13 -3.18 -5.52
C GLU A 234 -31.14 -2.25 -4.83
N ALA A 235 -31.25 -2.30 -3.50
CA ALA A 235 -32.12 -1.40 -2.76
C ALA A 235 -31.73 0.09 -2.92
N ILE A 236 -30.43 0.39 -3.00
CA ILE A 236 -29.94 1.75 -3.29
C ILE A 236 -30.33 2.18 -4.71
N LYS A 237 -30.20 1.31 -5.71
CA LYS A 237 -30.60 1.60 -7.10
C LYS A 237 -32.09 1.89 -7.21
N ASP A 238 -32.93 1.06 -6.58
CA ASP A 238 -34.37 1.27 -6.55
C ASP A 238 -34.72 2.64 -5.94
N PHE A 239 -34.04 2.99 -4.85
CA PHE A 239 -34.19 4.30 -4.22
C PHE A 239 -33.69 5.44 -5.12
N ASP A 240 -32.57 5.26 -5.83
CA ASP A 240 -32.04 6.28 -6.75
C ASP A 240 -32.98 6.55 -7.93
N VAL A 241 -33.66 5.52 -8.43
CA VAL A 241 -34.73 5.67 -9.44
C VAL A 241 -35.88 6.49 -8.89
N LEU A 242 -36.31 6.26 -7.65
CA LEU A 242 -37.36 7.04 -7.00
C LEU A 242 -36.95 8.51 -6.82
N VAL A 243 -35.73 8.75 -6.34
CA VAL A 243 -35.18 10.11 -6.18
C VAL A 243 -35.14 10.83 -7.53
N THR A 244 -34.64 10.17 -8.57
CA THR A 244 -34.58 10.73 -9.93
C THR A 244 -35.97 11.07 -10.47
N ARG A 245 -36.97 10.22 -10.22
CA ARG A 245 -38.36 10.51 -10.62
C ARG A 245 -38.93 11.72 -9.88
N CYS A 246 -38.70 11.81 -8.57
CA CYS A 246 -39.14 12.97 -7.80
C CYS A 246 -38.43 14.26 -8.22
N GLU A 247 -37.13 14.22 -8.49
CA GLU A 247 -36.38 15.36 -9.03
C GLU A 247 -36.99 15.85 -10.35
N ARG A 248 -37.31 14.94 -11.29
CA ARG A 248 -37.97 15.28 -12.56
C ARG A 248 -39.34 15.93 -12.36
N LEU A 249 -40.15 15.41 -11.45
CA LEU A 249 -41.47 15.98 -11.14
C LEU A 249 -41.37 17.38 -10.54
N LEU A 250 -40.37 17.62 -9.68
CA LEU A 250 -40.12 18.95 -9.12
C LEU A 250 -39.71 19.95 -10.20
N VAL A 251 -38.82 19.56 -11.11
CA VAL A 251 -38.39 20.41 -12.24
C VAL A 251 -39.58 20.73 -13.14
N PHE A 252 -40.36 19.72 -13.53
CA PHE A 252 -41.54 19.91 -14.36
C PHE A 252 -42.55 20.89 -13.73
N ARG A 253 -42.83 20.74 -12.42
CA ARG A 253 -43.70 21.68 -11.70
C ARG A 253 -43.14 23.10 -11.65
N GLN A 254 -41.82 23.26 -11.50
CA GLN A 254 -41.19 24.58 -11.51
C GLN A 254 -41.32 25.26 -12.88
N GLU A 255 -41.13 24.51 -13.97
CA GLU A 255 -41.28 24.99 -15.35
C GLU A 255 -42.73 25.38 -15.65
N GLU A 256 -43.70 24.55 -15.23
CA GLU A 256 -45.13 24.80 -15.40
C GLU A 256 -45.56 26.09 -14.68
N LEU A 257 -45.15 26.27 -13.41
CA LEU A 257 -45.42 27.49 -12.65
C LEU A 257 -44.79 28.73 -13.29
N ALA A 258 -43.57 28.61 -13.83
CA ALA A 258 -42.90 29.70 -14.52
C ALA A 258 -43.63 30.11 -15.82
N LEU A 259 -44.16 29.14 -16.57
CA LEU A 259 -44.98 29.39 -17.75
C LEU A 259 -46.29 30.10 -17.39
N ILE A 260 -46.99 29.64 -16.35
CA ILE A 260 -48.23 30.28 -15.87
C ILE A 260 -47.98 31.74 -15.46
N LEU A 261 -46.88 32.01 -14.74
CA LEU A 261 -46.51 33.37 -14.32
C LEU A 261 -46.17 34.27 -15.53
N LYS A 262 -45.50 33.73 -16.55
CA LYS A 262 -45.23 34.47 -17.80
C LYS A 262 -46.52 34.81 -18.55
N MET A 263 -47.44 33.85 -18.68
CA MET A 263 -48.73 34.06 -19.34
C MET A 263 -49.60 35.11 -18.62
N ASN A 264 -49.57 35.12 -17.28
CA ASN A 264 -50.27 36.14 -16.51
C ASN A 264 -49.64 37.53 -16.67
N ARG A 265 -48.30 37.64 -16.70
CA ARG A 265 -47.65 38.93 -16.98
C ARG A 265 -47.98 39.50 -18.36
N THR A 266 -48.09 38.66 -19.39
CA THR A 266 -48.50 39.09 -20.73
C THR A 266 -49.99 39.46 -20.83
N ARG A 267 -50.85 38.94 -19.95
CA ARG A 267 -52.29 39.25 -19.95
C ARG A 267 -52.66 40.52 -19.15
N PHE A 268 -51.85 40.91 -18.18
CA PHE A 268 -52.11 42.07 -17.30
C PHE A 268 -51.15 43.25 -17.55
N GLY A 269 -50.29 43.17 -18.56
CA GLY A 269 -49.29 44.20 -18.91
C GLY A 269 -49.53 44.91 -20.25
N GLY A 270 -50.76 44.89 -20.76
CA GLY A 270 -51.19 45.63 -21.96
C GLY A 270 -52.27 46.64 -21.63
#